data_AF-A0A2S2B4M4-F1
#
_entry.id   AF-A0A2S2B4M4-F1
#
_cell.length_a   1.000
_cell.length_b   1.000
_cell.length_c   1.000
_cell.angle_alpha   90.00
_cell.angle_beta   90.00
_cell.angle_gamma   90.00
#
_symmetry.space_group_name_H-M   'P 1'
#
loop_
_entity.id
_entity.type
_entity.pdbx_description
1 polymer ?
#
loop_
_entity_poly.entity_id
_entity_poly.type
_entity_poly.pdbx_seq_one_letter_code
_entity_poly.pdbx_strand_id
1 'polypeptide(L)'
;DYPALDNGVSLDFGVPSSKGPTVSLQTPSLSVKSLADSPIGLKSPAAAARVNKMASLVVQSIGPNGLEINNLVNGLKSSISQLTSSGLSRSEATVEALMEAMVALMQVLKSANINMVDTSSTLNTSNSVAVALSTL
;
A
#
# COMPACT_ATOMS: atom_id res chain seq x y z
N ASP A 1 12.00 -19.91 -40.82
CA ASP A 1 12.94 -20.38 -39.80
C ASP A 1 14.24 -19.60 -39.96
N TYR A 2 14.50 -18.64 -39.07
CA TYR A 2 15.75 -17.90 -38.95
C TYR A 2 16.16 -17.98 -37.47
N PRO A 3 17.42 -18.26 -37.13
CA PRO A 3 17.81 -18.56 -35.76
C PRO A 3 17.95 -17.26 -34.95
N ALA A 4 17.47 -17.27 -33.71
CA ALA A 4 17.80 -16.22 -32.74
C ALA A 4 18.95 -16.71 -31.86
N LEU A 5 20.00 -15.92 -31.85
CA LEU A 5 21.25 -16.13 -31.11
C LEU A 5 20.99 -16.06 -29.61
N ASP A 6 21.39 -17.13 -28.93
CA ASP A 6 21.67 -17.18 -27.51
C ASP A 6 22.76 -16.16 -27.16
N ASN A 7 22.46 -15.26 -26.23
CA ASN A 7 23.44 -14.46 -25.50
C ASN A 7 22.91 -14.17 -24.09
N GLY A 8 22.33 -15.19 -23.44
CA GLY A 8 22.09 -15.15 -22.01
C GLY A 8 23.40 -15.34 -21.27
N VAL A 9 24.02 -14.25 -20.81
CA VAL A 9 25.19 -14.28 -19.93
C VAL A 9 24.81 -15.06 -18.66
N SER A 10 25.26 -16.32 -18.57
CA SER A 10 25.15 -17.11 -17.34
C SER A 10 26.25 -16.66 -16.39
N LEU A 11 25.86 -15.95 -15.32
CA LEU A 11 26.73 -15.71 -14.17
C LEU A 11 26.73 -16.97 -13.30
N ASP A 12 27.60 -17.92 -13.65
CA ASP A 12 27.90 -19.10 -12.84
C ASP A 12 28.75 -18.68 -11.64
N PHE A 13 28.09 -18.39 -10.52
CA PHE A 13 28.77 -18.34 -9.22
C PHE A 13 28.77 -19.76 -8.67
N GLY A 14 29.86 -20.48 -8.93
CA GLY A 14 30.05 -21.86 -8.50
C GLY A 14 29.72 -22.07 -7.02
N VAL A 15 28.56 -22.67 -6.76
CA VAL A 15 28.20 -23.27 -5.46
C VAL A 15 27.79 -24.72 -5.75
N PRO A 16 28.40 -25.72 -5.09
CA PRO A 16 28.14 -27.12 -5.42
C PRO A 16 26.68 -27.51 -5.20
N SER A 17 26.18 -28.32 -6.13
CA SER A 17 24.82 -28.86 -6.21
C SER A 17 24.41 -29.54 -4.89
N SER A 18 23.48 -28.92 -4.16
CA SER A 18 22.74 -29.57 -3.08
C SER A 18 21.40 -30.01 -3.65
N LYS A 19 21.25 -31.32 -3.87
CA LYS A 19 19.97 -32.00 -4.11
C LYS A 19 19.17 -32.04 -2.80
N GLY A 20 18.80 -30.86 -2.30
CA GLY A 20 17.80 -30.73 -1.24
C GLY A 20 16.39 -30.76 -1.84
N PRO A 21 15.34 -31.07 -1.05
CA PRO A 21 13.97 -30.86 -1.51
C PRO A 21 13.84 -29.40 -1.92
N THR A 22 13.42 -29.14 -3.15
CA THR A 22 12.94 -27.82 -3.57
C THR A 22 11.69 -27.54 -2.73
N VAL A 23 11.89 -26.94 -1.56
CA VAL A 23 10.81 -26.28 -0.83
C VAL A 23 10.40 -25.13 -1.73
N SER A 24 9.39 -25.36 -2.55
CA SER A 24 8.69 -24.26 -3.21
C SER A 24 8.16 -23.40 -2.08
N LEU A 25 8.84 -22.28 -1.78
CA LEU A 25 8.26 -21.22 -0.98
C LEU A 25 7.08 -20.71 -1.80
N GLN A 26 5.93 -21.36 -1.64
CA GLN A 26 4.65 -20.75 -1.94
C GLN A 26 4.55 -19.57 -1.01
N THR A 27 5.05 -18.42 -1.47
CA THR A 27 4.66 -17.15 -0.89
C THR A 27 3.13 -17.12 -1.02
N PRO A 28 2.38 -17.03 0.09
CA PRO A 28 0.94 -16.94 0.02
C PRO A 28 0.60 -15.79 -0.94
N SER A 29 -0.09 -16.08 -2.03
CA SER A 29 -0.48 -15.04 -2.97
C SER A 29 -1.51 -14.16 -2.26
N LEU A 30 -1.17 -12.89 -2.10
CA LEU A 30 -2.06 -11.92 -1.49
C LEU A 30 -3.23 -11.63 -2.44
N SER A 31 -4.43 -12.08 -2.08
CA SER A 31 -5.64 -11.80 -2.85
C SER A 31 -6.33 -10.56 -2.29
N VAL A 32 -6.27 -9.44 -3.01
CA VAL A 32 -6.94 -8.18 -2.64
C VAL A 32 -8.45 -8.37 -2.46
N LYS A 33 -9.09 -9.18 -3.31
CA LYS A 33 -10.51 -9.50 -3.19
C LYS A 33 -10.80 -10.22 -1.88
N SER A 34 -10.03 -11.27 -1.58
CA SER A 34 -10.21 -12.07 -0.35
C SER A 34 -9.96 -11.23 0.90
N LEU A 35 -9.00 -10.31 0.82
CA LEU A 35 -8.66 -9.38 1.89
C LEU A 35 -9.80 -8.38 2.14
N ALA A 36 -10.33 -7.74 1.08
CA ALA A 36 -11.47 -6.84 1.20
C ALA A 36 -12.76 -7.54 1.69
N ASP A 37 -12.93 -8.81 1.35
CA ASP A 37 -14.05 -9.67 1.78
C ASP A 37 -13.84 -10.27 3.20
N SER A 38 -12.67 -10.07 3.81
CA SER A 38 -12.35 -10.55 5.16
C SER A 38 -13.31 -9.95 6.21
N PRO A 39 -13.60 -10.65 7.32
CA PRO A 39 -14.43 -10.12 8.41
C PRO A 39 -13.98 -8.75 8.96
N ILE A 40 -12.69 -8.42 8.80
CA ILE A 40 -12.13 -7.14 9.20
C ILE A 40 -11.65 -6.29 8.02
N GLY A 41 -11.85 -6.74 6.78
CA GLY A 41 -11.40 -6.06 5.57
C GLY A 41 -12.31 -4.89 5.17
N LEU A 42 -12.06 -4.30 4.01
CA LEU A 42 -12.65 -3.03 3.57
C LEU A 42 -14.18 -3.01 3.57
N LYS A 43 -14.81 -4.15 3.29
CA LYS A 43 -16.28 -4.28 3.27
C LYS A 43 -16.89 -4.48 4.66
N SER A 44 -16.07 -4.67 5.68
CA SER A 44 -16.53 -4.83 7.05
C SER A 44 -17.06 -3.51 7.63
N PRO A 45 -18.01 -3.55 8.57
CA PRO A 45 -18.44 -2.35 9.30
C PRO A 45 -17.29 -1.67 10.08
N ALA A 46 -16.30 -2.45 10.54
CA ALA A 46 -15.15 -1.94 11.27
C ALA A 46 -14.25 -1.05 10.38
N ALA A 47 -14.16 -1.35 9.08
CA ALA A 47 -13.42 -0.54 8.13
C ALA A 47 -14.01 0.88 8.01
N ALA A 48 -15.33 1.04 8.10
CA ALA A 48 -15.96 2.36 8.02
C ALA A 48 -15.42 3.32 9.11
N ALA A 49 -15.23 2.83 10.34
CA ALA A 49 -14.67 3.63 11.43
C ALA A 49 -13.20 3.99 11.18
N ARG A 50 -12.40 3.05 10.69
CA ARG A 50 -10.98 3.29 10.34
C ARG A 50 -10.85 4.27 9.19
N VAL A 51 -11.68 4.14 8.15
CA VAL A 51 -11.75 5.05 7.01
C VAL A 51 -12.16 6.45 7.44
N ASN A 52 -13.16 6.63 8.31
CA ASN A 52 -13.56 7.96 8.80
C ASN A 52 -12.44 8.64 9.59
N LYS A 53 -11.73 7.88 10.43
CA LYS A 53 -10.54 8.38 11.14
C LYS A 53 -9.44 8.77 10.14
N MET A 54 -9.19 7.92 9.13
CA MET A 54 -8.21 8.18 8.09
C MET A 54 -8.57 9.42 7.26
N ALA A 55 -9.84 9.62 6.92
CA ALA A 55 -10.31 10.79 6.16
C ALA A 55 -10.02 12.09 6.92
N SER A 56 -10.22 12.09 8.24
CA SER A 56 -9.87 13.23 9.10
C SER A 56 -8.37 13.52 9.06
N LEU A 57 -7.53 12.48 9.08
CA LEU A 57 -6.08 12.62 8.97
C LEU A 57 -5.64 13.10 7.58
N VAL A 58 -6.27 12.62 6.51
CA VAL A 58 -6.02 13.07 5.13
C VAL A 58 -6.33 14.55 4.99
N VAL A 59 -7.48 15.02 5.49
CA VAL A 59 -7.81 16.46 5.50
C VAL A 59 -6.76 17.28 6.26
N GLN A 60 -6.34 16.81 7.43
CA GLN A 60 -5.28 17.44 8.22
C GLN A 60 -3.89 17.35 7.58
N SER A 61 -3.72 16.44 6.61
CA SER A 61 -2.47 16.29 5.87
C SER A 61 -2.41 17.23 4.66
N ILE A 62 -3.51 17.83 4.22
CA ILE A 62 -3.51 18.72 3.06
C ILE A 62 -3.40 20.16 3.57
N GLY A 63 -2.22 20.74 3.42
CA GLY A 63 -1.91 22.11 3.83
C GLY A 63 -1.65 23.05 2.65
N PRO A 64 -1.45 24.36 2.91
CA PRO A 64 -1.14 25.36 1.89
C PRO A 64 0.14 25.07 1.09
N ASN A 65 1.05 24.27 1.66
CA ASN A 65 2.34 23.90 1.08
C ASN A 65 2.36 22.47 0.49
N GLY A 66 1.19 21.82 0.37
CA GLY A 66 1.06 20.45 -0.12
C GLY A 66 0.76 19.44 0.99
N LEU A 67 1.29 18.22 0.85
CA LEU A 67 0.98 17.10 1.73
C LEU A 67 1.90 17.04 2.96
N GLU A 68 1.35 17.33 4.13
CA GLU A 68 1.95 17.10 5.45
C GLU A 68 1.96 15.61 5.80
N ILE A 69 3.10 14.98 5.53
CA ILE A 69 3.20 13.52 5.46
C ILE A 69 3.03 12.80 6.81
N ASN A 70 3.36 13.47 7.92
CA ASN A 70 3.41 12.88 9.24
C ASN A 70 2.03 12.37 9.71
N ASN A 71 0.97 13.11 9.41
CA ASN A 71 -0.40 12.74 9.80
C ASN A 71 -0.87 11.51 9.03
N LEU A 72 -0.60 11.45 7.73
CA LEU A 72 -0.89 10.29 6.88
C LEU A 72 -0.13 9.04 7.35
N VAL A 73 1.18 9.17 7.59
CA VAL A 73 2.03 8.05 8.05
C VAL A 73 1.57 7.52 9.39
N ASN A 74 1.28 8.41 10.35
CA ASN A 74 0.79 8.01 11.67
C ASN A 74 -0.59 7.33 11.57
N GLY A 75 -1.45 7.81 10.67
CA GLY A 75 -2.73 7.17 10.35
C GLY A 75 -2.56 5.76 9.81
N LEU A 76 -1.68 5.58 8.82
CA LEU A 76 -1.39 4.29 8.21
C LEU A 76 -0.79 3.32 9.24
N LYS A 77 0.21 3.75 10.02
CA LYS A 77 0.80 2.93 11.10
C LYS A 77 -0.25 2.51 12.13
N SER A 78 -1.15 3.43 12.51
CA SER A 78 -2.25 3.12 13.42
C SER A 78 -3.21 2.09 12.82
N SER A 79 -3.59 2.21 11.54
CA SER A 79 -4.50 1.25 10.91
C SER A 79 -3.84 -0.12 10.74
N ILE A 80 -2.58 -0.16 10.26
CA ILE A 80 -1.78 -1.39 10.14
C ILE A 80 -1.70 -2.10 11.49
N SER A 81 -1.36 -1.38 12.57
CA SER A 81 -1.29 -1.98 13.90
C SER A 81 -2.63 -2.58 14.33
N GLN A 82 -3.75 -1.88 14.09
CA GLN A 82 -5.09 -2.39 14.45
C GLN A 82 -5.46 -3.64 13.64
N LEU A 83 -5.18 -3.64 12.34
CA LEU A 83 -5.44 -4.74 11.42
C LEU A 83 -4.59 -5.97 11.76
N THR A 84 -3.31 -5.77 12.09
CA THR A 84 -2.44 -6.85 12.56
C THR A 84 -2.93 -7.42 13.89
N SER A 85 -3.30 -6.58 14.86
CA SER A 85 -3.90 -7.04 16.12
C SER A 85 -5.23 -7.78 15.93
N SER A 86 -5.90 -7.55 14.81
CA SER A 86 -7.17 -8.20 14.44
C SER A 86 -6.99 -9.48 13.63
N GLY A 87 -5.75 -9.95 13.42
CA GLY A 87 -5.44 -11.25 12.86
C GLY A 87 -4.93 -11.27 11.43
N LEU A 88 -4.77 -10.12 10.77
CA LEU A 88 -4.10 -10.06 9.46
C LEU A 88 -2.59 -10.15 9.61
N SER A 89 -1.93 -10.77 8.64
CA SER A 89 -0.48 -10.65 8.49
C SER A 89 -0.09 -9.18 8.26
N ARG A 90 1.17 -8.81 8.53
CA ARG A 90 1.64 -7.43 8.31
C ARG A 90 1.45 -6.99 6.85
N SER A 91 1.70 -7.87 5.89
CA SER A 91 1.49 -7.59 4.46
C SER A 91 0.03 -7.36 4.11
N GLU A 92 -0.89 -8.16 4.64
CA GLU A 92 -2.34 -7.98 4.46
C GLU A 92 -2.81 -6.69 5.13
N ALA A 93 -2.38 -6.43 6.36
CA ALA A 93 -2.69 -5.21 7.08
C ALA A 93 -2.21 -3.96 6.33
N THR A 94 -1.01 -3.98 5.73
CA THR A 94 -0.51 -2.89 4.90
C THR A 94 -1.40 -2.67 3.68
N VAL A 95 -1.73 -3.71 2.92
CA VAL A 95 -2.56 -3.57 1.72
C VAL A 95 -3.98 -3.10 2.07
N GLU A 96 -4.57 -3.63 3.14
CA GLU A 96 -5.88 -3.22 3.63
C GLU A 96 -5.87 -1.76 4.09
N ALA A 97 -4.87 -1.33 4.87
CA ALA A 97 -4.72 0.06 5.28
C ALA A 97 -4.55 1.04 4.10
N LEU A 98 -3.86 0.62 3.03
CA LEU A 98 -3.74 1.43 1.81
C LEU A 98 -5.07 1.55 1.08
N MET A 99 -5.83 0.46 0.97
CA MET A 99 -7.18 0.50 0.40
C MET A 99 -8.11 1.42 1.21
N GLU A 100 -8.06 1.35 2.55
CA GLU A 100 -8.79 2.26 3.43
C GLU A 100 -8.39 3.72 3.22
N ALA A 101 -7.10 4.01 3.06
CA ALA A 101 -6.60 5.35 2.78
C ALA A 101 -7.08 5.88 1.42
N MET A 102 -7.12 5.03 0.39
CA MET A 102 -7.69 5.41 -0.90
C MET A 102 -9.19 5.71 -0.79
N VAL A 103 -9.96 4.90 -0.04
CA VAL A 103 -11.39 5.16 0.19
C VAL A 103 -11.60 6.45 0.98
N ALA A 104 -10.80 6.69 2.01
CA ALA A 104 -10.81 7.93 2.78
C ALA A 104 -10.55 9.15 1.88
N LEU A 105 -9.53 9.08 1.02
CA LEU A 105 -9.25 10.13 0.05
C LEU A 105 -10.43 10.37 -0.90
N MET A 106 -11.03 9.31 -1.45
CA MET A 106 -12.22 9.45 -2.31
C MET A 106 -13.40 10.12 -1.58
N GLN A 107 -13.60 9.83 -0.29
CA GLN A 107 -14.63 10.50 0.51
C GLN A 107 -14.34 11.99 0.70
N VAL A 108 -13.09 12.35 0.96
CA VAL A 108 -12.65 13.75 1.05
C VAL A 108 -12.88 14.46 -0.27
N LEU A 109 -12.45 13.87 -1.39
CA LEU A 109 -12.63 14.42 -2.74
C LEU A 109 -14.10 14.62 -3.09
N LYS A 110 -14.98 13.68 -2.71
CA LYS A 110 -16.43 13.81 -2.90
C LYS A 110 -17.01 15.03 -2.18
N SER A 111 -16.43 15.43 -1.05
CA SER A 111 -16.86 16.60 -0.27
C SER A 111 -16.15 17.91 -0.64
N ALA A 112 -15.07 17.84 -1.44
CA ALA A 112 -14.23 18.98 -1.75
C ALA A 112 -14.75 19.78 -2.94
N ASN A 113 -14.68 21.12 -2.85
CA ASN A 113 -14.89 22.01 -3.98
C ASN A 113 -13.59 22.16 -4.78
N ILE A 114 -13.41 21.30 -5.78
CA ILE A 114 -12.21 21.28 -6.61
C ILE A 114 -12.37 22.26 -7.77
N ASN A 115 -11.84 23.47 -7.60
CA ASN A 115 -11.89 24.52 -8.62
C ASN A 115 -10.64 24.53 -9.53
N MET A 116 -9.51 24.01 -9.05
CA MET A 116 -8.23 24.05 -9.73
C MET A 116 -7.36 22.88 -9.27
N VAL A 117 -6.54 22.35 -10.18
CA VAL A 117 -5.54 21.31 -9.90
C VAL A 117 -4.16 21.88 -10.19
N ASP A 118 -3.30 21.91 -9.19
CA ASP A 118 -1.89 22.27 -9.37
C ASP A 118 -1.08 21.03 -9.77
N THR A 119 -0.68 20.97 -11.04
CA THR A 119 0.13 19.86 -11.54
C THR A 119 1.62 20.05 -11.30
N SER A 120 2.07 21.27 -10.96
CA SER A 120 3.49 21.57 -10.74
C SER A 120 4.03 20.93 -9.46
N SER A 121 3.18 20.72 -8.46
CA SER A 121 3.50 20.04 -7.20
C SER A 121 3.32 18.51 -7.24
N THR A 122 2.95 17.92 -8.39
CA THR A 122 2.72 16.47 -8.53
C THR A 122 3.95 15.64 -8.13
N LEU A 123 5.15 16.05 -8.57
CA LEU A 123 6.40 15.37 -8.24
C LEU A 123 6.69 15.39 -6.73
N ASN A 124 6.50 16.55 -6.10
CA ASN A 124 6.72 16.71 -4.66
C ASN A 124 5.73 15.88 -3.85
N THR A 125 4.45 15.89 -4.24
CA THR A 125 3.40 15.07 -3.62
C THR A 125 3.70 13.59 -3.78
N SER A 126 4.08 13.14 -4.98
CA SER A 126 4.42 11.73 -5.25
C SER A 126 5.64 11.28 -4.44
N ASN A 127 6.69 12.10 -4.36
CA ASN A 127 7.87 11.81 -3.54
C ASN A 127 7.51 11.74 -2.06
N SER A 128 6.64 12.63 -1.58
CA SER A 128 6.19 12.62 -0.17
C SER A 128 5.45 11.33 0.14
N VAL A 129 4.53 10.89 -0.73
CA VAL A 129 3.84 9.60 -0.59
C VAL A 129 4.82 8.43 -0.65
N ALA A 130 5.78 8.43 -1.57
CA ALA A 130 6.79 7.37 -1.63
C ALA A 130 7.61 7.27 -0.33
N VAL A 131 8.00 8.42 0.24
CA VAL A 131 8.68 8.50 1.54
C VAL A 131 7.76 8.02 2.68
N ALA A 132 6.47 8.36 2.67
CA ALA A 132 5.54 7.81 3.66
C ALA A 132 5.53 6.30 3.63
N LEU A 133 5.34 5.73 2.43
CA LEU A 133 5.17 4.29 2.24
C LEU A 133 6.44 3.50 2.58
N SER A 134 7.63 4.08 2.36
CA SER A 134 8.89 3.43 2.72
C SER A 134 9.14 3.36 4.24
N THR A 135 8.34 4.07 5.04
CA THR A 135 8.47 4.12 6.51
C THR A 135 7.47 3.27 7.28
N LEU A 136 6.60 2.52 6.56
CA LEU A 136 5.59 1.60 7.12
C LEU A 136 6.18 0.23 7.44
#